data_AF-A0A960TU51-F1
#
_entry.id   AF-A0A960TU51-F1
#
_cell.length_a   1.000
_cell.length_b   1.000
_cell.length_c   1.000
_cell.angle_alpha   90.00
_cell.angle_beta   90.00
_cell.angle_gamma   90.00
#
_symmetry.space_group_name_H-M   'P 1'
#
loop_
_entity.id
_entity.type
_entity.pdbx_description
1 polymer ?
#
loop_
_entity_poly.entity_id
_entity_poly.type
_entity_poly.pdbx_seq_one_letter_code
_entity_poly.pdbx_strand_id
1 'polypeptide(L)'
;MTLRKILTAAFALALLAGAAGGPAAADDGLVRLHLIWTNDVHGHVAPEPARFMNPEFPPPLGGGASLLRYVNQVRADAAAK
;
A
#
# COMPACT_ATOMS: atom_id res chain seq x y z
N MET A 1 4.52 45.09 18.88
CA MET A 1 4.47 43.66 18.49
C MET A 1 5.89 43.11 18.58
N THR A 2 6.16 42.12 19.43
CA THR A 2 7.53 41.68 19.72
C THR A 2 8.05 40.72 18.64
N LEU A 3 9.35 40.76 18.33
CA LEU A 3 10.00 39.95 17.28
C LEU A 3 9.68 38.45 17.39
N ARG A 4 9.56 37.94 18.63
CA ARG A 4 9.10 36.57 18.90
C ARG A 4 7.73 36.25 18.31
N LYS A 5 6.76 37.16 18.40
CA LYS A 5 5.40 36.96 17.85
C LYS A 5 5.40 36.88 16.32
N ILE A 6 6.29 37.64 15.67
CA ILE A 6 6.45 37.63 14.21
C ILE A 6 7.07 36.31 13.76
N LEU A 7 8.13 35.84 14.44
CA LEU A 7 8.75 34.55 14.15
C LEU A 7 7.80 33.37 14.37
N THR A 8 7.02 33.38 15.45
CA THR A 8 6.04 32.32 15.71
C THR A 8 4.92 32.31 14.65
N ALA A 9 4.45 33.49 14.23
CA ALA A 9 3.44 33.60 13.17
C ALA A 9 3.98 33.12 11.81
N ALA A 10 5.22 33.50 11.46
CA ALA A 10 5.86 33.07 10.23
C ALA A 10 6.11 31.55 10.21
N PHE A 11 6.51 30.96 11.34
CA PHE A 11 6.69 29.52 11.45
C PHE A 11 5.36 28.75 11.36
N ALA A 12 4.30 29.26 12.01
CA ALA A 12 2.97 28.70 11.89
C ALA A 12 2.44 28.78 10.44
N LEU A 13 2.70 29.89 9.74
CA LEU A 13 2.31 30.06 8.35
C LEU A 13 3.09 29.12 7.41
N ALA A 14 4.38 28.88 7.66
CA ALA A 14 5.18 27.92 6.90
C ALA A 14 4.69 26.47 7.10
N LEU A 15 4.29 26.11 8.33
CA LEU A 15 3.68 24.81 8.62
C LEU A 15 2.33 24.63 7.92
N LEU A 16 1.51 25.68 7.89
CA LEU A 16 0.22 25.68 7.18
C LEU A 16 0.40 25.58 5.65
N ALA A 17 1.43 26.25 5.09
CA ALA A 17 1.73 26.17 3.67
C ALA A 17 2.30 24.79 3.26
N GLY A 18 3.08 24.14 4.13
CA GLY A 18 3.61 22.79 3.88
C GLY A 18 2.58 21.66 4.01
N ALA A 19 1.42 21.92 4.64
CA ALA A 19 0.33 20.96 4.75
C ALA A 19 -0.61 20.94 3.52
N ALA A 20 -0.49 21.93 2.64
CA ALA A 20 -1.26 21.98 1.40
C ALA A 20 -0.57 21.12 0.33
N GLY A 21 -0.93 19.83 0.31
CA GLY A 21 -0.81 18.91 -0.84
C GLY A 21 0.49 18.96 -1.64
N GLY A 22 1.35 17.95 -1.44
CA GLY A 22 2.42 17.67 -2.40
C GLY A 22 1.88 17.56 -3.83
N PRO A 23 2.74 17.76 -4.86
CA PRO A 23 2.29 17.79 -6.25
C PRO A 23 1.45 16.54 -6.53
N ALA A 24 0.22 16.75 -7.02
CA ALA A 24 -0.56 15.69 -7.62
C ALA A 24 0.33 15.00 -8.65
N ALA A 25 0.44 13.67 -8.59
CA ALA A 25 1.26 12.91 -9.52
C ALA A 25 0.86 13.32 -10.94
N ALA A 26 1.80 13.92 -11.68
CA ALA A 26 1.55 14.32 -13.05
C ALA A 26 1.27 13.07 -13.88
N ASP A 27 0.21 13.10 -14.69
CA ASP A 27 -0.08 12.05 -15.66
C ASP A 27 1.10 11.94 -16.64
N ASP A 28 1.80 10.81 -16.61
CA ASP A 28 2.96 10.54 -17.46
C ASP A 28 2.57 10.01 -18.85
N GLY A 29 1.27 9.90 -19.13
CA GLY A 29 0.73 9.42 -20.41
C GLY A 29 0.90 7.92 -20.61
N LEU A 30 1.29 7.17 -19.57
CA LEU A 30 1.50 5.72 -19.66
C LEU A 30 0.29 4.94 -19.19
N VAL A 31 -0.08 3.90 -19.94
CA VAL A 31 -1.05 2.90 -19.48
C VAL A 31 -0.32 1.84 -18.65
N ARG A 32 -0.72 1.69 -17.39
CA ARG A 32 -0.14 0.72 -16.45
C ARG A 32 -1.04 -0.50 -16.30
N LEU A 33 -0.51 -1.69 -16.55
CA LEU A 33 -1.22 -2.97 -16.40
C LEU A 33 -0.68 -3.74 -15.19
N HIS A 34 -1.56 -4.07 -14.25
CA HIS A 34 -1.27 -4.97 -13.13
C HIS A 34 -1.80 -6.38 -13.43
N LEU A 35 -0.90 -7.31 -13.75
CA LEU A 35 -1.25 -8.72 -14.00
C LEU A 35 -1.02 -9.55 -12.73
N ILE A 36 -2.11 -10.10 -12.18
CA ILE A 36 -2.08 -11.05 -11.06
C ILE A 36 -2.62 -12.38 -11.57
N TRP A 37 -1.88 -13.46 -11.34
CA TRP A 37 -2.26 -14.80 -11.79
C TRP A 37 -1.78 -15.87 -10.80
N THR A 38 -2.44 -17.03 -10.85
CA THR A 38 -2.06 -18.25 -10.12
C THR A 38 -2.30 -19.44 -11.05
N ASN A 39 -1.52 -20.51 -10.88
CA ASN A 39 -1.73 -21.79 -11.53
C ASN A 39 -1.95 -22.87 -10.46
N ASP A 40 -2.55 -23.99 -10.87
CA ASP A 40 -2.56 -25.25 -10.12
C ASP A 40 -3.08 -25.12 -8.67
N VAL A 41 -4.13 -24.32 -8.48
CA VAL A 41 -4.75 -24.11 -7.15
C VAL A 41 -5.25 -25.43 -6.55
N HIS A 42 -5.64 -26.42 -7.36
CA HIS A 42 -6.03 -27.78 -6.93
C HIS A 42 -6.92 -27.89 -5.67
N GLY A 43 -7.75 -26.89 -5.38
CA GLY A 43 -8.62 -26.86 -4.19
C GLY A 43 -7.97 -26.32 -2.91
N HIS A 44 -6.72 -25.85 -2.95
CA HIS A 44 -5.99 -25.21 -1.85
C HIS A 44 -6.50 -23.78 -1.56
N VAL A 45 -7.80 -23.65 -1.28
CA VAL A 45 -8.48 -22.36 -1.01
C VAL A 45 -8.45 -22.01 0.47
N ALA A 46 -8.48 -23.00 1.35
CA ALA A 46 -8.33 -22.79 2.79
C ALA A 46 -6.85 -22.56 3.15
N PRO A 47 -6.55 -21.82 4.22
CA PRO A 47 -5.19 -21.75 4.75
C PRO A 47 -4.64 -23.14 5.07
N GLU A 48 -3.36 -23.34 4.80
CA GLU A 48 -2.69 -24.63 5.01
C GLU A 48 -1.27 -24.44 5.54
N PRO A 49 -0.68 -25.42 6.23
CA PRO A 49 0.71 -25.34 6.64
C PRO A 49 1.66 -25.47 5.44
N ALA A 50 2.60 -24.53 5.29
CA ALA A 50 3.64 -24.59 4.26
C ALA A 50 4.74 -25.61 4.61
N ARG A 51 4.39 -26.90 4.65
CA ARG A 51 5.31 -28.01 5.02
C ARG A 51 6.52 -28.13 4.11
N PHE A 52 6.43 -27.66 2.88
CA PHE A 52 7.55 -27.59 1.96
C PHE A 52 8.64 -26.59 2.42
N MET A 53 8.30 -25.59 3.24
CA MET A 53 9.27 -24.66 3.82
C MET A 53 9.95 -25.25 5.06
N ASN A 54 9.14 -25.82 5.96
CA ASN A 54 9.61 -26.49 7.16
C ASN A 54 8.62 -27.60 7.54
N PRO A 55 8.99 -28.89 7.37
CA PRO A 55 8.08 -30.01 7.66
C PRO A 55 7.68 -30.10 9.13
N GLU A 56 8.61 -29.79 10.03
CA GLU A 56 8.46 -29.92 11.49
C GLU A 56 7.71 -28.73 12.10
N PHE A 57 8.01 -27.51 11.63
CA PHE A 57 7.39 -26.27 12.12
C PHE A 57 6.93 -25.38 10.94
N PRO A 58 5.90 -25.81 10.19
CA PRO A 58 5.46 -25.11 9.00
C PRO A 58 4.82 -23.77 9.35
N PRO A 59 5.22 -22.65 8.71
CA PRO A 59 4.47 -21.41 8.85
C PRO A 59 3.10 -21.55 8.19
N PRO A 60 2.10 -20.75 8.61
CA PRO A 60 0.80 -20.74 7.96
C PRO A 60 0.93 -20.13 6.55
N LEU A 61 0.51 -20.88 5.54
CA LEU A 61 0.24 -20.34 4.21
C LEU A 61 -1.14 -19.68 4.24
N GLY A 62 -1.26 -18.57 3.53
CA GLY A 62 -2.57 -17.98 3.27
C GLY A 62 -3.48 -18.92 2.46
N GLY A 63 -4.70 -18.46 2.21
CA GLY A 63 -5.62 -19.12 1.30
C GLY A 63 -6.25 -18.12 0.32
N GLY A 64 -7.37 -18.50 -0.28
CA GLY A 64 -8.15 -17.63 -1.17
C GLY A 64 -8.54 -16.30 -0.52
N ALA A 65 -8.83 -16.28 0.79
CA ALA A 65 -9.09 -15.03 1.52
C ALA A 65 -7.87 -14.10 1.58
N SER A 66 -6.67 -14.66 1.76
CA SER A 66 -5.41 -13.92 1.75
C SER A 66 -5.11 -13.37 0.36
N LEU A 67 -5.33 -14.18 -0.69
CA LEU A 67 -5.23 -13.75 -2.08
C LEU A 67 -6.20 -12.60 -2.39
N LEU A 68 -7.48 -12.73 -2.01
CA LEU A 68 -8.48 -11.69 -2.23
C LEU A 68 -8.09 -10.37 -1.55
N ARG A 69 -7.61 -10.43 -0.31
CA ARG A 69 -7.08 -9.24 0.39
C ARG A 69 -5.93 -8.61 -0.40
N TYR A 70 -4.99 -9.41 -0.90
CA TYR A 70 -3.87 -8.91 -1.69
C TYR A 70 -4.33 -8.26 -3.00
N VAL A 71 -5.24 -8.90 -3.75
CA VAL A 71 -5.81 -8.35 -4.98
C VAL A 71 -6.51 -7.02 -4.73
N ASN A 72 -7.28 -6.91 -3.64
CA ASN A 72 -7.94 -5.66 -3.27
C ASN A 72 -6.95 -4.56 -2.91
N GLN A 73 -5.84 -4.90 -2.24
CA GLN A 73 -4.77 -3.96 -1.97
C GLN A 73 -4.14 -3.45 -3.28
N VAL A 74 -3.78 -4.35 -4.20
CA VAL A 74 -3.19 -3.96 -5.49
C VAL A 74 -4.14 -3.07 -6.30
N ARG A 75 -5.45 -3.36 -6.27
CA ARG A 75 -6.47 -2.50 -6.90
C ARG A 75 -6.52 -1.11 -6.28
N ALA A 76 -6.48 -1.02 -4.95
CA ALA A 76 -6.48 0.26 -4.25
C ALA A 76 -5.22 1.07 -4.58
N ASP A 77 -4.05 0.43 -4.58
CA ASP A 77 -2.77 1.07 -4.91
C ASP A 77 -2.73 1.52 -6.38
N ALA A 78 -3.34 0.75 -7.29
CA ALA A 78 -3.46 1.11 -8.70
C ALA A 78 -4.44 2.28 -8.92
N ALA A 79 -5.50 2.39 -8.12
CA ALA A 79 -6.46 3.50 -8.20
C ALA A 79 -5.95 4.80 -7.52
N ALA A 80 -4.96 4.69 -6.64
CA ALA A 80 -4.35 5.82 -5.94
C ALA A 80 -3.22 6.50 -6.75
N LYS A 81 -2.89 5.98 -7.94
CA LYS A 81 -1.89 6.50 -8.86
C LYS A 81 -2.56 7.04 -10.12
#